data_AF-A0A371IPF0-F1
#
_entry.id   AF-A0A371IPF0-F1
#
_cell.length_a   1.000
_cell.length_b   1.000
_cell.length_c   1.000
_cell.angle_alpha   90.00
_cell.angle_beta   90.00
_cell.angle_gamma   90.00
#
_symmetry.space_group_name_H-M   'P 1'
#
loop_
_entity.id
_entity.type
_entity.pdbx_description
1 polymer ?
#
loop_
_entity_poly.entity_id
_entity_poly.type
_entity_poly.pdbx_seq_one_letter_code
_entity_poly.pdbx_strand_id
1 'polypeptide(L)' 'VYFPTEKMVYKEARDREIIEQFNGVNIKNLASKYNMSESYVRSIINKKIKSD' A
#
# COMPACT_ATOMS: atom_id res chain seq x y z
N VAL A 1 -8.96 0.03 -26.14
CA VAL A 1 -8.09 0.58 -25.06
C VAL A 1 -8.79 0.33 -23.74
N TYR A 2 -8.10 -0.25 -22.75
CA TYR A 2 -8.65 -0.49 -21.41
C TYR A 2 -8.31 0.69 -20.50
N PHE A 3 -9.31 1.27 -19.85
CA PHE A 3 -9.14 2.36 -18.91
C PHE A 3 -9.41 1.83 -17.50
N PRO A 4 -8.52 2.10 -16.52
CA PRO A 4 -8.74 1.71 -15.14
C PRO A 4 -10.00 2.35 -14.58
N THR A 5 -10.65 1.65 -13.65
CA THR A 5 -11.70 2.28 -12.86
C THR A 5 -11.08 3.23 -11.85
N GLU A 6 -11.80 4.28 -11.48
CA GLU A 6 -11.38 5.26 -10.48
C GLU A 6 -10.91 4.59 -9.16
N LYS A 7 -11.63 3.54 -8.72
CA LYS A 7 -11.25 2.75 -7.52
C LYS A 7 -9.88 2.10 -7.64
N MET A 8 -9.48 1.67 -8.83
CA MET A 8 -8.16 1.08 -9.07
C MET A 8 -7.07 2.15 -9.02
N VAL A 9 -7.31 3.32 -9.58
CA VAL A 9 -6.36 4.45 -9.54
C VAL A 9 -6.07 4.86 -8.10
N TYR A 10 -7.12 5.02 -7.27
CA TYR A 10 -6.93 5.32 -5.84
C TYR A 10 -6.18 4.22 -5.10
N LYS A 11 -6.46 2.95 -5.42
CA LYS A 11 -5.76 1.81 -4.80
C LYS A 11 -4.27 1.85 -5.12
N GLU A 12 -3.90 2.05 -6.37
CA GLU A 12 -2.50 2.10 -6.81
C GLU A 12 -1.76 3.29 -6.22
N ALA A 13 -2.39 4.48 -6.20
CA ALA A 13 -1.80 5.66 -5.56
C ALA A 13 -1.55 5.42 -4.07
N ARG A 14 -2.55 4.92 -3.33
CA ARG A 14 -2.43 4.61 -1.90
C ARG A 14 -1.34 3.57 -1.63
N ASP A 15 -1.29 2.48 -2.41
CA ASP A 15 -0.29 1.42 -2.19
C ASP A 15 1.14 1.95 -2.41
N ARG A 16 1.34 2.87 -3.38
CA ARG A 16 2.63 3.57 -3.55
C ARG A 16 2.98 4.46 -2.36
N GLU A 17 2.04 5.28 -1.88
CA GLU A 17 2.28 6.15 -0.72
C GLU A 17 2.61 5.34 0.55
N ILE A 18 1.98 4.18 0.73
CA ILE A 18 2.30 3.25 1.83
C ILE A 18 3.75 2.77 1.73
N ILE A 19 4.21 2.41 0.53
CA ILE A 19 5.58 1.94 0.29
C ILE A 19 6.59 3.08 0.54
N GLU A 20 6.32 4.27 0.02
CA GLU A 20 7.20 5.43 0.15
C GLU A 20 7.37 5.89 1.61
N GLN A 21 6.32 5.78 2.42
CA GLN A 21 6.34 6.17 3.83
C GLN A 21 6.80 5.05 4.77
N PHE A 22 7.02 3.84 4.26
CA PHE A 22 7.46 2.71 5.08
C PHE A 22 8.93 2.85 5.48
N ASN A 23 9.20 2.80 6.79
CA ASN A 23 10.55 3.00 7.35
C ASN A 23 11.15 1.74 7.99
N GLY A 24 10.59 0.56 7.71
CA GLY A 24 11.03 -0.71 8.26
C GLY A 24 10.24 -1.20 9.48
N VAL A 25 9.68 -0.29 10.29
CA VAL A 25 9.00 -0.66 11.56
C VAL A 25 7.64 0.01 11.79
N ASN A 26 7.26 1.01 11.00
CA ASN A 26 6.03 1.82 11.20
C ASN A 26 4.72 1.20 10.65
N ILE A 27 4.61 -0.13 10.52
CA ILE A 27 3.43 -0.79 9.93
C ILE A 27 2.13 -0.42 10.65
N LYS A 28 2.15 -0.42 12.00
CA LYS A 28 0.99 -0.05 12.82
C LYS A 28 0.50 1.37 12.54
N ASN A 29 1.44 2.32 12.39
CA ASN A 29 1.10 3.71 12.11
C ASN A 29 0.49 3.87 10.72
N LEU A 30 1.04 3.17 9.71
CA LEU A 30 0.49 3.16 8.36
C LEU A 30 -0.92 2.53 8.33
N ALA A 31 -1.11 1.42 9.03
CA ALA A 31 -2.41 0.76 9.16
C ALA A 31 -3.47 1.71 9.74
N SER A 32 -3.15 2.42 10.83
CA SER A 32 -4.05 3.42 11.41
C SER A 32 -4.30 4.61 10.46
N LYS A 33 -3.26 5.13 9.80
CA LYS A 33 -3.36 6.30 8.89
C LYS A 33 -4.32 6.03 7.72
N TYR A 34 -4.28 4.84 7.13
CA TYR A 34 -5.11 4.49 5.96
C TYR A 34 -6.38 3.72 6.33
N ASN A 35 -6.68 3.55 7.62
CA ASN A 35 -7.79 2.76 8.14
C ASN A 35 -7.81 1.32 7.59
N MET A 36 -6.69 0.62 7.79
CA MET A 36 -6.43 -0.72 7.26
C MET A 36 -5.95 -1.68 8.32
N SER A 37 -6.02 -2.98 8.04
CA SER A 37 -5.35 -3.97 8.86
C SER A 37 -3.83 -3.94 8.63
N GLU A 38 -3.05 -4.22 9.68
CA GLU A 38 -1.61 -4.40 9.57
C GLU A 38 -1.22 -5.52 8.59
N SER A 39 -2.04 -6.57 8.52
CA SER A 39 -1.85 -7.67 7.57
C SER A 39 -1.92 -7.22 6.12
N TYR A 40 -2.84 -6.30 5.79
CA TYR A 40 -2.99 -5.80 4.43
C TYR A 40 -1.83 -4.88 4.05
N VAL A 41 -1.43 -3.96 4.94
CA VAL A 41 -0.24 -3.11 4.77
C VAL A 41 1.02 -3.97 4.57
N ARG A 42 1.20 -5.02 5.38
CA ARG A 42 2.32 -5.97 5.22
C ARG A 42 2.29 -6.66 3.86
N SER A 43 1.11 -7.03 3.36
CA SER A 43 1.00 -7.66 2.03
C SER A 43 1.43 -6.71 0.90
N ILE A 44 1.08 -5.42 1.00
CA ILE A 44 1.48 -4.38 0.03
C ILE A 44 3.00 -4.23 0.01
N ILE A 45 3.62 -4.09 1.18
CA ILE A 45 5.08 -3.96 1.32
C ILE A 45 5.79 -5.21 0.78
N ASN A 46 5.36 -6.40 1.21
CA ASN A 46 5.96 -7.66 0.77
C ASN A 46 5.81 -7.89 -0.73
N LYS A 47 4.70 -7.45 -1.34
CA LYS A 47 4.51 -7.52 -2.78
C LYS A 47 5.53 -6.66 -3.52
N LYS A 48 5.87 -5.46 -3.01
CA LYS A 48 6.91 -4.62 -3.59
C LYS A 48 8.29 -5.28 -3.49
N ILE A 49 8.67 -5.75 -2.31
CA ILE A 49 9.99 -6.38 -2.07
C ILE A 49 10.21 -7.61 -2.96
N LYS A 50 9.17 -8.43 -3.17
CA LYS A 50 9.26 -9.62 -4.05
C LYS A 50 9.30 -9.30 -5.54
N SER A 51 8.93 -8.08 -5.92
CA SER A 51 8.92 -7.65 -7.33
C SER A 51 10.24 -6.99 -7.75
N ASP A 52 11.13 -6.72 -6.79
CA ASP A 52 12.51 -6.25 -6.98
C ASP A 52 13.49 -7.42 -6.87
#